data_AF-A0A8K0NY78-F1
#
_entry.id   AF-A0A8K0NY78-F1
#
_cell.length_a   1.000
_cell.length_b   1.000
_cell.length_c   1.000
_cell.angle_alpha   90.00
_cell.angle_beta   90.00
_cell.angle_gamma   90.00
#
_symmetry.space_group_name_H-M   'P 1'
#
loop_
_entity.id
_entity.type
_entity.pdbx_description
1 polymer ?
#
loop_
_entity_poly.entity_id
_entity_poly.type
_entity_poly.pdbx_seq_one_letter_code
_entity_poly.pdbx_strand_id
1 'polypeptide(L)'
;MTLAWKHPFTCICASPSGCGKTIFVAKFLENLSCMIDHPINDIVWCCSPGSEPNISSARARFQREVPSFEDSSATPTIHNIFYQSAQSRNISLNAKYIVVFKNPRDRLQFGHLARQVYPEKSQELERVYKESTKEPFGYLVLDLGQDTDNRFRFRTKIFTEDETTTVFMHVNDE
;
A
#
# COMPACT_ATOMS: atom_id res chain seq x y z
N MET A 1 14.31 15.85 0.35
CA MET A 1 13.84 14.46 0.59
C MET A 1 12.54 14.30 -0.16
N THR A 2 12.42 13.30 -1.04
CA THR A 2 11.18 13.05 -1.79
C THR A 2 10.32 12.02 -1.05
N LEU A 3 9.00 12.23 -1.02
CA LEU A 3 8.02 11.25 -0.51
C LEU A 3 7.65 10.19 -1.56
N ALA A 4 8.26 10.27 -2.75
CA ALA A 4 8.06 9.31 -3.82
C ALA A 4 8.44 7.89 -3.36
N TRP A 5 7.68 6.92 -3.86
CA TRP A 5 7.90 5.51 -3.63
C TRP A 5 9.06 5.05 -4.50
N LYS A 6 10.00 4.34 -3.90
CA LYS A 6 11.26 3.98 -4.54
C LYS A 6 11.16 2.66 -5.27
N HIS A 7 11.33 2.67 -6.59
CA HIS A 7 11.36 1.48 -7.42
C HIS A 7 12.72 0.73 -7.30
N PRO A 8 12.74 -0.61 -7.33
CA PRO A 8 11.60 -1.54 -7.32
C PRO A 8 10.96 -1.68 -5.93
N PHE A 9 9.67 -1.98 -5.89
CA PHE A 9 8.97 -2.25 -4.63
C PHE A 9 7.82 -3.26 -4.80
N THR A 10 7.48 -3.91 -3.69
CA THR A 10 6.22 -4.64 -3.54
C THR A 10 5.29 -3.87 -2.61
N CYS A 11 4.04 -3.72 -3.03
CA CYS A 11 2.98 -3.06 -2.26
C CYS A 11 1.84 -4.01 -1.95
N ILE A 12 1.31 -3.90 -0.73
CA ILE A 12 0.16 -4.65 -0.23
C ILE A 12 -0.98 -3.70 0.09
N CYS A 13 -2.18 -3.98 -0.41
CA CYS A 13 -3.41 -3.32 0.02
C CYS A 13 -4.22 -4.26 0.94
N ALA A 14 -4.15 -4.04 2.26
CA ALA A 14 -4.77 -4.90 3.27
C ALA A 14 -6.08 -4.31 3.81
N SER A 15 -7.21 -5.00 3.60
CA SER A 15 -8.53 -4.56 4.12
C SER A 15 -9.68 -5.51 3.76
N PRO A 16 -10.86 -5.50 4.41
CA PRO A 16 -12.01 -6.36 4.04
C PRO A 16 -12.69 -5.94 2.72
N SER A 17 -13.55 -6.77 2.12
CA SER A 17 -14.27 -6.39 0.88
C SER A 17 -15.09 -5.09 1.05
N GLY A 18 -15.14 -4.24 0.00
CA GLY A 18 -15.97 -3.03 -0.04
C GLY A 18 -15.40 -1.76 0.62
N CYS A 19 -14.14 -1.73 1.02
CA CYS A 19 -13.54 -0.62 1.79
C CYS A 19 -12.72 0.39 0.97
N GLY A 20 -12.74 0.31 -0.37
CA GLY A 20 -12.12 1.33 -1.25
C GLY A 20 -10.78 0.98 -1.90
N LYS A 21 -10.29 -0.27 -1.80
CA LYS A 21 -9.02 -0.68 -2.43
C LYS A 21 -8.95 -0.44 -3.94
N THR A 22 -9.99 -0.84 -4.68
CA THR A 22 -10.02 -0.68 -6.14
C THR A 22 -9.92 0.80 -6.51
N ILE A 23 -10.59 1.66 -5.73
CA ILE A 23 -10.54 3.12 -5.90
C ILE A 23 -9.13 3.63 -5.58
N PHE A 24 -8.51 3.18 -4.48
CA PHE A 24 -7.13 3.54 -4.15
C PHE A 24 -6.15 3.14 -5.25
N VAL A 25 -6.25 1.92 -5.77
CA VAL A 25 -5.35 1.44 -6.83
C VAL A 25 -5.56 2.23 -8.13
N ALA A 26 -6.81 2.54 -8.50
CA ALA A 26 -7.10 3.40 -9.64
C ALA A 26 -6.44 4.78 -9.48
N LYS A 27 -6.65 5.45 -8.33
CA LYS A 27 -6.01 6.73 -8.01
C LYS A 27 -4.48 6.65 -8.03
N PHE A 28 -3.91 5.57 -7.49
CA PHE A 28 -2.47 5.35 -7.49
C PHE A 28 -1.90 5.24 -8.91
N LEU A 29 -2.62 4.55 -9.80
CA LEU A 29 -2.22 4.43 -11.21
C LEU A 29 -2.40 5.75 -11.98
N GLU A 30 -3.41 6.56 -11.64
CA GLU A 30 -3.59 7.91 -12.19
C GLU A 30 -2.50 8.89 -11.75
N ASN A 31 -1.99 8.74 -10.52
CA ASN A 31 -0.97 9.60 -9.92
C ASN A 31 0.46 9.04 -10.07
N LEU A 32 0.65 7.94 -10.82
CA LEU A 32 1.88 7.16 -10.83
C LEU A 32 3.15 7.98 -11.15
N SER A 33 3.04 8.93 -12.08
CA SER A 33 4.14 9.78 -12.55
C SER A 33 4.71 10.72 -11.49
N CYS A 34 3.93 11.09 -10.47
CA CYS A 34 4.40 11.92 -9.35
C CYS A 34 4.63 11.12 -8.07
N MET A 35 4.13 9.88 -8.00
CA MET A 35 4.20 9.04 -6.81
C MET A 35 5.40 8.09 -6.79
N ILE A 36 5.99 7.76 -7.94
CA ILE A 36 7.14 6.85 -8.04
C ILE A 36 8.35 7.63 -8.55
N ASP A 37 9.54 7.27 -8.05
CA ASP A 37 10.82 7.87 -8.46
C ASP A 37 11.30 7.47 -9.86
N HIS A 38 10.59 6.55 -10.52
CA HIS A 38 10.91 6.02 -11.83
C HIS A 38 9.65 5.97 -12.73
N PRO A 39 9.74 6.39 -14.01
CA PRO A 39 8.59 6.34 -14.90
C PRO A 39 8.22 4.89 -15.22
N ILE A 40 6.94 4.56 -15.04
CA ILE A 40 6.39 3.24 -15.37
C ILE A 40 5.64 3.35 -16.70
N ASN A 41 6.15 2.65 -17.72
CA ASN A 41 5.56 2.68 -19.08
C ASN A 41 4.52 1.58 -19.32
N ASP A 42 4.67 0.46 -18.60
CA ASP A 42 3.86 -0.74 -18.76
C ASP A 42 3.35 -1.21 -17.40
N ILE A 43 2.04 -1.46 -17.32
CA ILE A 43 1.40 -2.01 -16.12
C ILE A 43 0.80 -3.35 -16.51
N VAL A 44 1.05 -4.39 -15.72
CA VAL A 44 0.44 -5.72 -15.91
C VAL A 44 -0.58 -5.93 -14.79
N TRP A 45 -1.82 -6.20 -15.16
CA TRP A 45 -2.89 -6.49 -14.21
C TRP A 45 -3.21 -7.99 -14.20
N CYS A 46 -2.91 -8.66 -13.09
CA CYS A 46 -3.17 -10.08 -12.89
C CYS A 46 -4.36 -10.25 -11.93
N CYS A 47 -5.53 -10.60 -12.46
CA CYS A 47 -6.73 -10.89 -11.66
C CYS A 47 -7.64 -11.88 -12.40
N SER A 48 -8.60 -12.47 -11.67
CA SER A 48 -9.68 -13.22 -12.31
C SER A 48 -10.53 -12.31 -13.22
N PRO A 49 -11.00 -12.80 -14.38
CA PRO A 49 -11.83 -12.01 -15.31
C PRO A 49 -13.04 -11.39 -14.60
N GLY A 50 -13.35 -10.12 -14.91
CA GLY A 50 -14.50 -9.40 -14.34
C GLY A 50 -14.24 -8.64 -13.02
N SER A 51 -13.00 -8.64 -12.51
CA SER A 51 -12.56 -7.79 -11.39
C SER A 51 -11.67 -6.63 -11.85
N GLU A 52 -11.81 -6.26 -13.11
CA GLU A 52 -11.03 -5.20 -13.76
C GLU A 52 -11.37 -3.84 -13.14
N PRO A 53 -10.37 -3.05 -12.74
CA PRO A 53 -10.61 -1.68 -12.35
C PRO A 53 -11.00 -0.89 -13.61
N ASN A 54 -12.03 -0.05 -13.51
CA ASN A 54 -12.43 0.83 -14.59
C ASN A 54 -11.44 2.01 -14.65
N ILE A 55 -10.28 1.78 -15.27
CA ILE A 55 -9.22 2.77 -15.41
C ILE A 55 -9.15 3.19 -16.87
N SER A 56 -9.66 4.40 -17.15
CA SER A 56 -9.65 4.99 -18.48
C SER A 56 -8.25 5.49 -18.91
N SER A 57 -7.32 5.62 -17.96
CA SER A 57 -6.05 6.36 -18.11
C SER A 57 -4.78 5.49 -18.06
N ALA A 58 -4.86 4.26 -17.56
CA ALA A 58 -3.67 3.41 -17.41
C ALA A 58 -3.51 2.47 -18.62
N ARG A 59 -2.30 2.43 -19.18
CA ARG A 59 -1.86 1.44 -20.19
C ARG A 59 -1.70 0.04 -19.58
N ALA A 60 -2.67 -0.40 -18.78
CA ALA A 60 -2.65 -1.68 -18.10
C ALA A 60 -2.96 -2.79 -19.11
N ARG A 61 -2.00 -3.70 -19.32
CA ARG A 61 -2.19 -4.94 -20.06
C ARG A 61 -2.69 -6.00 -19.09
N PHE A 62 -3.79 -6.64 -19.44
CA PHE A 62 -4.35 -7.73 -18.64
C PHE A 62 -3.61 -9.04 -18.92
N GLN A 63 -3.21 -9.75 -17.87
CA GLN A 63 -2.59 -11.07 -17.98
C GLN A 63 -3.24 -12.04 -16.99
N ARG A 64 -3.59 -13.25 -17.45
CA ARG A 64 -4.29 -14.25 -16.64
C ARG A 64 -3.44 -14.89 -15.55
N GLU A 65 -2.12 -14.83 -15.69
CA GLU A 65 -1.18 -15.56 -14.83
C GLU A 65 -0.22 -14.56 -14.18
N VAL A 66 0.06 -14.75 -12.90
CA VAL A 66 1.12 -14.04 -12.20
C VAL A 66 2.44 -14.53 -12.80
N PRO A 67 3.29 -13.67 -13.39
CA PRO A 67 4.60 -14.09 -13.86
C PRO A 67 5.36 -14.77 -12.71
N SER A 68 6.02 -15.89 -13.00
CA SER A 68 6.91 -16.54 -12.02
C SER A 68 7.91 -15.53 -11.49
N PHE A 69 8.14 -15.53 -10.16
CA PHE A 69 8.95 -14.52 -9.43
C PHE A 69 10.35 -14.27 -10.03
N GLU A 70 10.90 -15.22 -10.78
CA GLU A 70 12.22 -15.13 -11.41
C GLU A 70 12.31 -14.09 -12.54
N ASP A 71 11.19 -13.58 -13.09
CA ASP A 71 11.19 -12.57 -14.17
C ASP A 71 10.98 -11.11 -13.69
N SER A 72 10.88 -10.87 -12.39
CA SER A 72 10.26 -9.65 -11.82
C SER A 72 11.19 -8.48 -11.47
N SER A 73 12.40 -8.41 -12.02
CA SER A 73 13.37 -7.36 -11.64
C SER A 73 13.00 -5.93 -12.07
N ALA A 74 11.96 -5.72 -12.88
CA ALA A 74 11.67 -4.41 -13.50
C ALA A 74 10.20 -3.97 -13.54
N THR A 75 9.25 -4.72 -12.96
CA THR A 75 7.82 -4.37 -13.01
C THR A 75 7.21 -4.19 -11.61
N PRO A 76 6.61 -3.02 -11.29
CA PRO A 76 5.95 -2.81 -10.01
C PRO A 76 4.69 -3.69 -9.94
N THR A 77 4.77 -4.79 -9.20
CA THR A 77 3.63 -5.69 -8.99
C THR A 77 2.90 -5.28 -7.71
N ILE A 78 1.74 -4.65 -7.88
CA ILE A 78 0.80 -4.40 -6.79
C ILE A 78 0.05 -5.70 -6.51
N HIS A 79 0.40 -6.39 -5.43
CA HIS A 79 -0.26 -7.64 -5.07
C HIS A 79 -1.57 -7.36 -4.32
N ASN A 80 -2.69 -7.72 -4.94
CA ASN A 80 -4.01 -7.62 -4.36
C ASN A 80 -4.18 -8.74 -3.31
N ILE A 81 -4.05 -8.43 -2.01
CA ILE A 81 -4.17 -9.43 -0.92
C ILE A 81 -5.63 -9.79 -0.64
N PHE A 82 -6.31 -10.31 -1.66
CA PHE A 82 -7.61 -10.99 -1.51
C PHE A 82 -7.54 -12.47 -1.86
N TYR A 83 -6.38 -12.98 -2.25
CA TYR A 83 -6.22 -14.40 -2.43
C TYR A 83 -5.81 -15.05 -1.10
N GLN A 84 -6.77 -15.74 -0.48
CA GLN A 84 -6.51 -16.73 0.57
C GLN A 84 -5.82 -17.96 -0.06
N SER A 85 -4.55 -17.84 -0.44
CA SER A 85 -3.68 -19.01 -0.62
C SER A 85 -2.69 -19.09 0.51
N ALA A 86 -2.27 -20.32 0.84
CA ALA A 86 -1.25 -20.60 1.87
C ALA A 86 0.09 -19.88 1.64
N GLN A 87 0.32 -19.32 0.45
CA GLN A 87 1.51 -18.54 0.07
C GLN A 87 1.43 -17.05 0.49
N SER A 88 0.24 -16.53 0.83
CA SER A 88 0.01 -15.12 1.23
C SER A 88 0.77 -14.70 2.49
N ARG A 89 1.13 -15.64 3.37
CA ARG A 89 1.81 -15.37 4.63
C ARG A 89 3.27 -14.91 4.45
N ASN A 90 3.96 -15.42 3.41
CA ASN A 90 5.36 -15.04 3.10
C ASN A 90 5.44 -13.74 2.29
N ILE A 91 4.44 -13.45 1.44
CA ILE A 91 4.38 -12.23 0.63
C ILE A 91 4.27 -10.98 1.52
N SER A 92 3.59 -11.09 2.67
CA SER A 92 3.44 -10.00 3.63
C SER A 92 4.71 -9.54 4.33
N LEU A 93 5.73 -10.40 4.47
CA LEU A 93 6.97 -10.05 5.19
C LEU A 93 7.96 -9.24 4.33
N ASN A 94 7.86 -9.31 3.00
CA ASN A 94 8.80 -8.65 2.08
C ASN A 94 8.22 -7.41 1.39
N ALA A 95 7.01 -6.97 1.76
CA ALA A 95 6.43 -5.77 1.18
C ALA A 95 7.11 -4.52 1.71
N LYS A 96 7.61 -3.69 0.78
CA LYS A 96 8.19 -2.38 1.11
C LYS A 96 7.10 -1.38 1.52
N TYR A 97 5.91 -1.51 0.95
CA TYR A 97 4.77 -0.66 1.28
C TYR A 97 3.55 -1.49 1.67
N ILE A 98 2.87 -1.09 2.75
CA ILE A 98 1.59 -1.68 3.16
C ILE A 98 0.57 -0.56 3.31
N VAL A 99 -0.51 -0.62 2.55
CA VAL A 99 -1.67 0.28 2.65
C VAL A 99 -2.77 -0.44 3.41
N VAL A 100 -3.08 0.05 4.60
CA VAL A 100 -4.10 -0.53 5.48
C VAL A 100 -5.33 0.37 5.49
N PHE A 101 -6.50 -0.19 5.16
CA PHE A 101 -7.77 0.54 5.22
C PHE A 101 -8.54 0.19 6.50
N LYS A 102 -9.54 1.02 6.83
CA LYS A 102 -10.47 0.76 7.93
C LYS A 102 -11.06 -0.65 7.85
N ASN A 103 -10.74 -1.47 8.85
CA ASN A 103 -11.39 -2.75 9.11
C ASN A 103 -12.07 -2.73 10.49
N PRO A 104 -13.36 -2.37 10.58
CA PRO A 104 -14.06 -2.38 11.87
C PRO A 104 -14.33 -3.80 12.40
N ARG A 105 -14.27 -4.82 11.53
CA ARG A 105 -14.59 -6.22 11.87
C ARG A 105 -13.43 -6.94 12.55
N ASP A 106 -12.19 -6.49 12.33
CA ASP A 106 -11.01 -7.14 12.89
C ASP A 106 -9.94 -6.12 13.29
N ARG A 107 -10.08 -5.60 14.52
CA ARG A 107 -9.11 -4.68 15.13
C ARG A 107 -7.84 -5.41 15.61
N LEU A 108 -7.94 -6.70 15.91
CA LEU A 108 -6.83 -7.50 16.43
C LEU A 108 -5.76 -7.73 15.35
N GLN A 109 -6.18 -7.94 14.10
CA GLN A 109 -5.26 -8.06 12.96
C GLN A 109 -4.32 -6.86 12.84
N PHE A 110 -4.84 -5.63 12.95
CA PHE A 110 -3.98 -4.45 12.90
C PHE A 110 -3.07 -4.36 14.13
N GLY A 111 -3.54 -4.71 15.32
CA GLY A 111 -2.68 -4.74 16.52
C GLY A 111 -1.49 -5.68 16.36
N HIS A 112 -1.69 -6.86 15.75
CA HIS A 112 -0.61 -7.78 15.44
C HIS A 112 0.38 -7.20 14.43
N LEU A 113 -0.12 -6.59 13.34
CA LEU A 113 0.73 -5.91 12.35
C LEU A 113 1.51 -4.75 13.00
N ALA A 114 0.85 -3.95 13.83
CA ALA A 114 1.47 -2.82 14.51
C ALA A 114 2.61 -3.27 15.42
N ARG A 115 2.47 -4.41 16.09
CA ARG A 115 3.53 -5.00 16.91
C ARG A 115 4.67 -5.60 16.09
N GLN A 116 4.42 -6.01 14.85
CA GLN A 116 5.47 -6.48 13.92
C GLN A 116 6.24 -5.31 13.30
N VAL A 117 5.52 -4.26 12.88
CA VAL A 117 6.09 -3.08 12.21
C VAL A 117 6.74 -2.13 13.20
N TYR A 118 6.17 -1.99 14.39
CA TYR A 118 6.62 -1.04 15.40
C TYR A 118 6.50 -1.61 16.82
N PRO A 119 7.36 -2.60 17.19
CA PRO A 119 7.21 -3.39 18.42
C PRO A 119 7.21 -2.56 19.71
N GLU A 120 8.05 -1.52 19.77
CA GLU A 120 8.25 -0.72 20.99
C GLU A 120 7.11 0.27 21.25
N LYS A 121 6.44 0.74 20.18
CA LYS A 121 5.41 1.78 20.25
C LYS A 121 4.16 1.40 19.46
N SER A 122 3.78 0.12 19.49
CA SER A 122 2.64 -0.40 18.71
C SER A 122 1.33 0.32 18.99
N GLN A 123 1.12 0.79 20.23
CA GLN A 123 -0.05 1.58 20.62
C GLN A 123 -0.13 2.93 19.91
N GLU A 124 1.01 3.54 19.62
CA GLU A 124 1.08 4.79 18.89
C GLU A 124 0.69 4.58 17.43
N LEU A 125 1.20 3.51 16.81
CA LEU A 125 0.81 3.10 15.46
C LEU A 125 -0.69 2.76 15.38
N GLU A 126 -1.26 2.12 16.40
CA GLU A 126 -2.71 1.92 16.50
C GLU A 126 -3.49 3.23 16.59
N ARG A 127 -2.98 4.24 17.31
CA ARG A 127 -3.60 5.57 17.38
C ARG A 127 -3.55 6.27 16.03
N VAL A 128 -2.41 6.25 15.35
CA VAL A 128 -2.22 6.80 14.01
C VAL A 128 -3.15 6.14 13.00
N TYR A 129 -3.30 4.82 13.05
CA TYR A 129 -4.25 4.10 12.21
C TYR A 129 -5.70 4.50 12.48
N LYS A 130 -6.11 4.60 13.76
CA LYS A 130 -7.45 5.07 14.12
C LYS A 130 -7.72 6.48 13.59
N GLU A 131 -6.73 7.36 13.67
CA GLU A 131 -6.81 8.73 13.14
C GLU A 131 -6.97 8.74 11.61
N SER A 132 -6.10 8.01 10.92
CA SER A 132 -6.06 7.93 9.45
C SER A 132 -7.29 7.25 8.84
N THR A 133 -8.04 6.51 9.66
CA THR A 133 -9.23 5.75 9.25
C THR A 133 -10.53 6.26 9.88
N LYS A 134 -10.53 7.49 10.43
CA LYS A 134 -11.75 8.14 10.93
C LYS A 134 -12.76 8.31 9.81
N GLU A 135 -12.33 8.92 8.72
CA GLU A 135 -13.15 9.20 7.55
C GLU A 135 -13.47 7.93 6.73
N PRO A 136 -14.60 7.91 6.00
CA PRO A 136 -14.90 6.87 5.01
C PRO A 136 -13.75 6.72 4.01
N PHE A 137 -13.42 5.48 3.67
CA PHE A 137 -12.31 5.13 2.75
C PHE A 137 -10.91 5.60 3.21
N GLY A 138 -10.77 6.03 4.46
CA GLY A 138 -9.48 6.36 5.06
C GLY A 138 -8.54 5.15 5.10
N TYR A 139 -7.25 5.44 4.88
CA TYR A 139 -6.17 4.46 4.83
C TYR A 139 -4.92 4.99 5.52
N LEU A 140 -4.03 4.09 5.92
CA LEU A 140 -2.69 4.38 6.42
C LEU A 140 -1.67 3.63 5.57
N VAL A 141 -0.68 4.35 5.07
CA VAL A 141 0.50 3.81 4.40
C VAL A 141 1.58 3.56 5.44
N LEU A 142 2.12 2.35 5.44
CA LEU A 142 3.30 1.93 6.17
C LEU A 142 4.43 1.77 5.16
N ASP A 143 5.47 2.60 5.27
CA ASP A 143 6.69 2.52 4.49
C ASP A 143 7.76 1.78 5.29
N LEU A 144 8.02 0.55 4.87
CA LEU A 144 8.92 -0.41 5.49
C LEU A 144 10.28 -0.45 4.77
N GLY A 145 10.59 0.56 3.94
CA GLY A 145 11.91 0.70 3.33
C GLY A 145 13.01 0.87 4.38
N GLN A 146 14.14 0.19 4.18
CA GLN A 146 15.32 0.31 5.05
C GLN A 146 15.97 1.69 4.91
N ASP A 147 15.82 2.32 3.75
CA ASP A 147 16.33 3.62 3.39
C ASP A 147 15.31 4.76 3.61
N THR A 148 14.17 4.44 4.22
CA THR A 148 13.13 5.41 4.58
C THR A 148 13.44 5.98 5.96
N ASP A 149 13.53 7.31 6.04
CA ASP A 149 13.66 8.03 7.30
C ASP A 149 12.42 7.81 8.18
N ASN A 150 12.66 7.50 9.47
CA ASN A 150 11.64 7.13 10.44
C ASN A 150 10.49 8.13 10.53
N ARG A 151 10.77 9.42 10.28
CA ARG A 151 9.77 10.50 10.33
C ARG A 151 8.70 10.38 9.24
N PHE A 152 8.98 9.69 8.13
CA PHE A 152 8.08 9.59 6.98
C PHE A 152 7.47 8.19 6.79
N ARG A 153 7.62 7.30 7.77
CA ARG A 153 7.16 5.90 7.65
C ARG A 153 5.64 5.75 7.64
N PHE A 154 4.92 6.64 8.31
CA PHE A 154 3.48 6.54 8.50
C PHE A 154 2.78 7.74 7.86
N ARG A 155 2.00 7.47 6.80
CA ARG A 155 1.43 8.52 5.93
C ARG A 155 -0.01 8.22 5.55
N THR A 156 -0.81 9.26 5.37
CA THR A 156 -2.14 9.17 4.74
C THR A 156 -2.33 10.34 3.79
N LYS A 157 -3.38 10.29 2.95
CA LYS A 157 -3.70 11.34 1.99
C LYS A 157 -2.55 11.62 1.00
N ILE A 158 -2.08 10.56 0.34
CA ILE A 158 -0.87 10.58 -0.49
C ILE A 158 -1.11 10.99 -1.95
N PHE A 159 -2.35 11.22 -2.36
CA PHE A 159 -2.69 11.54 -3.76
C PHE A 159 -2.74 13.04 -3.99
N THR A 160 -2.55 13.49 -5.24
CA THR A 160 -2.56 14.93 -5.56
C THR A 160 -3.92 15.59 -5.34
N GLU A 161 -5.01 14.80 -5.40
CA GLU A 161 -6.35 15.30 -5.06
C GLU A 161 -6.51 15.60 -3.56
N ASP A 162 -5.63 15.04 -2.72
CA ASP A 162 -5.60 15.37 -1.31
C ASP A 162 -4.83 16.69 -1.12
N GLU A 163 -5.48 17.72 -0.56
CA GLU A 163 -4.87 19.06 -0.38
C GLU A 163 -3.52 19.01 0.35
N THR A 164 -3.40 18.11 1.33
CA THR A 164 -2.18 17.94 2.14
C THR A 164 -1.97 16.48 2.52
N THR A 165 -0.78 15.96 2.22
CA THR A 165 -0.31 14.69 2.77
C THR A 165 -0.05 14.82 4.26
N THR A 166 -0.66 13.93 5.04
CA THR A 166 -0.47 13.90 6.49
C THR A 166 0.60 12.87 6.83
N VAL A 167 1.66 13.33 7.49
CA VAL A 167 2.77 12.50 7.97
C VAL A 167 2.71 12.44 9.49
N PHE A 168 2.75 11.24 10.05
CA PHE A 168 2.77 11.04 11.50
C PHE A 168 4.22 10.85 11.94
N MET A 169 4.83 11.95 12.41
CA MET A 169 6.20 11.97 12.92
C MET A 169 6.21 11.60 14.41
N HIS A 170 7.22 10.84 14.82
CA HIS A 170 7.56 10.69 16.23
C HIS A 170 8.47 11.84 16.66
N VAL A 171 8.15 12.46 17.80
CA VAL A 171 8.87 13.63 18.31
C VAL A 171 10.24 13.26 18.92
N ASN A 172 10.53 11.98 19.14
CA ASN A 172 11.64 11.53 19.97
C ASN A 172 12.59 10.50 19.31
N ASP A 173 12.55 10.33 17.99
CA ASP A 173 13.55 9.49 17.31
C ASP A 173 14.70 10.41 16.85
N GLU A 174 15.64 10.67 17.78
CA GLU A 174 17.00 11.17 17.48
C GLU A 174 17.86 10.10 16.81
#